data_AF-A0AB74DYV6-F1
#
_entry.id   AF-A0AB74DYV6-F1
#
_cell.length_a   1.000
_cell.length_b   1.000
_cell.length_c   1.000
_cell.angle_alpha   90.00
_cell.angle_beta   90.00
_cell.angle_gamma   90.00
#
_symmetry.space_group_name_H-M   'P 1'
#
loop_
_entity.id
_entity.type
_entity.pdbx_description
1 polymer ?
#
loop_
_entity_poly.entity_id
_entity_poly.type
_entity_poly.pdbx_seq_one_letter_code
_entity_poly.pdbx_strand_id
1 'polypeptide(L)' 'KRYNIPTQKAPKLLLKGSGNLKGSSVGYKNIEFTFIENKEENIYFTDSIYFNPSEDK' A
#
# COMPACT_ATOMS: atom_id res chain seq x y z
N LYS A 1 -17.94 4.75 8.43
CA LYS A 1 -17.14 4.99 7.20
C LYS A 1 -16.09 6.05 7.54
N ARG A 2 -14.83 5.91 7.08
CA ARG A 2 -13.70 6.82 7.44
C ARG A 2 -13.43 7.91 6.40
N TYR A 3 -13.66 7.62 5.12
CA TYR A 3 -13.45 8.55 4.01
C TYR A 3 -14.71 8.64 3.14
N ASN A 4 -14.94 9.81 2.56
CA ASN A 4 -15.92 10.00 1.49
C ASN A 4 -15.22 9.75 0.15
N ILE A 5 -15.29 8.52 -0.35
CA ILE A 5 -14.65 8.12 -1.60
C ILE A 5 -15.64 8.43 -2.76
N PRO A 6 -15.34 9.39 -3.65
CA PRO A 6 -16.29 9.93 -4.62
C PRO A 6 -16.44 9.02 -5.86
N THR A 7 -16.50 7.71 -5.66
CA THR A 7 -16.72 6.75 -6.73
C THR A 7 -17.42 5.51 -6.20
N GLN A 8 -18.24 4.89 -7.06
CA GLN A 8 -18.92 3.63 -6.77
C GLN A 8 -18.16 2.41 -7.30
N LYS A 9 -17.05 2.63 -8.02
CA LYS A 9 -16.21 1.55 -8.54
C LYS A 9 -15.58 0.76 -7.38
N ALA A 10 -15.56 -0.56 -7.49
CA ALA A 10 -14.84 -1.41 -6.55
C ALA A 10 -13.32 -1.23 -6.73
N PRO A 11 -12.53 -1.19 -5.64
CA PRO A 11 -11.08 -1.06 -5.75
C PRO A 11 -10.42 -2.37 -6.17
N LYS A 12 -9.25 -2.27 -6.80
CA LYS A 12 -8.28 -3.35 -6.92
C LYS A 12 -7.38 -3.34 -5.69
N LEU A 13 -7.11 -4.51 -5.11
CA LEU A 13 -6.11 -4.65 -4.05
C LEU A 13 -4.76 -5.03 -4.67
N LEU A 14 -3.75 -4.18 -4.48
CA LEU A 14 -2.37 -4.43 -4.89
C LEU A 14 -1.51 -4.68 -3.64
N LEU A 15 -0.83 -5.83 -3.60
CA LEU A 15 0.17 -6.14 -2.59
C LEU A 15 1.55 -5.85 -3.17
N LYS A 16 2.25 -4.88 -2.60
CA LYS A 16 3.59 -4.44 -3.03
C LYS A 16 4.58 -4.78 -1.93
N GLY A 17 5.66 -5.45 -2.27
CA GLY A 17 6.71 -5.81 -1.31
C GLY A 17 8.07 -5.76 -1.96
N SER A 18 9.09 -5.50 -1.15
CA SER A 18 10.49 -5.56 -1.56
C SER A 18 11.29 -6.51 -0.66
N GLY A 19 12.47 -6.92 -1.13
CA GLY A 19 13.35 -7.85 -0.41
C GLY A 19 13.30 -9.28 -0.94
N ASN A 20 13.95 -10.20 -0.23
CA ASN A 20 13.99 -11.60 -0.61
C ASN A 20 12.60 -12.25 -0.40
N LEU A 21 12.09 -12.92 -1.43
CA LEU A 21 10.82 -13.64 -1.38
C LEU A 21 10.79 -14.71 -0.28
N LYS A 22 11.95 -15.29 0.06
CA LYS A 22 12.11 -16.27 1.16
C LYS A 22 12.04 -15.65 2.56
N GLY A 23 11.94 -14.33 2.66
CA GLY A 23 11.91 -13.59 3.92
C GLY A 23 13.25 -12.94 4.21
N SER A 24 13.26 -11.61 4.19
CA SER A 24 14.23 -10.78 4.88
C SER A 24 13.48 -10.15 6.06
N SER A 25 14.10 -10.11 7.25
CA SER A 25 13.54 -9.40 8.39
C SER A 25 13.36 -7.92 8.07
N VAL A 26 14.27 -7.36 7.25
CA VAL A 26 14.24 -5.97 6.78
C VAL A 26 13.48 -5.88 5.46
N GLY A 27 12.51 -4.98 5.39
CA GLY A 27 11.73 -4.72 4.19
C GLY A 27 10.42 -3.98 4.46
N TYR A 28 9.67 -3.71 3.39
CA TYR A 28 8.35 -3.09 3.48
C TYR A 28 7.27 -3.98 2.86
N LYS A 29 6.11 -4.00 3.50
CA LYS A 29 4.88 -4.56 2.94
C LYS A 29 3.89 -3.42 2.79
N ASN A 30 3.58 -3.09 1.56
CA ASN A 30 2.65 -2.04 1.19
C ASN A 30 1.40 -2.69 0.60
N ILE A 31 0.25 -2.16 0.96
CA ILE A 31 -1.02 -2.49 0.34
C ILE A 31 -1.60 -1.23 -0.29
N GLU A 32 -2.26 -1.40 -1.42
CA GLU A 32 -2.96 -0.31 -2.09
C GLU A 32 -4.34 -0.76 -2.53
N PHE A 33 -5.35 0.05 -2.23
CA PHE A 33 -6.70 -0.07 -2.76
C PHE A 33 -6.88 1.00 -3.84
N THR A 34 -6.83 0.59 -5.10
CA THR A 34 -6.90 1.48 -6.26
C THR A 34 -8.31 1.47 -6.84
N PHE A 35 -9.04 2.59 -6.73
CA PHE A 35 -10.41 2.72 -7.26
C PHE A 35 -10.42 3.21 -8.70
N ILE A 36 -9.58 4.21 -9.00
CA ILE A 36 -9.41 4.80 -10.33
C ILE A 36 -7.94 5.10 -10.53
N GLU A 37 -7.40 4.70 -11.68
CA GLU A 37 -6.03 4.98 -12.09
C GLU A 37 -6.01 5.24 -13.60
N ASN A 38 -5.87 6.51 -13.99
CA ASN A 38 -5.74 6.95 -15.38
C ASN A 38 -5.02 8.32 -15.45
N LYS A 39 -4.90 8.88 -16.65
CA LYS A 39 -4.18 10.16 -16.87
C LYS A 39 -4.87 11.39 -16.27
N GLU A 40 -6.18 11.33 -16.05
CA GLU A 40 -7.01 12.46 -15.64
C GLU A 40 -7.34 12.41 -14.14
N GLU A 41 -7.53 11.22 -13.58
CA GLU A 41 -7.96 11.01 -12.20
C GLU A 41 -7.27 9.78 -11.59
N ASN A 42 -6.86 9.93 -10.34
CA ASN A 42 -6.29 8.86 -9.53
C ASN A 42 -6.91 8.89 -8.12
N ILE A 43 -7.62 7.82 -7.76
CA ILE A 43 -8.22 7.64 -6.43
C ILE A 43 -7.73 6.31 -5.89
N TYR A 44 -6.88 6.38 -4.86
CA TYR A 44 -6.35 5.20 -4.19
C TYR A 44 -6.09 5.48 -2.70
N PHE A 45 -6.00 4.41 -1.93
CA PHE A 45 -5.54 4.43 -0.55
C PHE A 45 -4.35 3.49 -0.41
N THR A 46 -3.26 3.95 0.22
CA THR A 46 -2.10 3.14 0.53
C THR A 46 -1.96 2.97 2.04
N ASP A 47 -1.51 1.79 2.46
CA ASP A 47 -1.07 1.54 3.81
C ASP A 47 0.19 0.68 3.77
N SER A 48 1.01 0.77 4.81
CA SER A 48 2.34 0.17 4.82
C SER A 48 2.78 -0.19 6.22
N ILE A 49 3.37 -1.37 6.35
CA ILE A 49 4.03 -1.81 7.59
C ILE A 49 5.52 -1.99 7.27
N TYR A 50 6.34 -1.23 8.00
CA TYR A 50 7.79 -1.26 7.90
C TYR A 50 8.35 -1.92 9.16
N PHE A 51 9.13 -2.99 8.99
CA PHE A 51 9.89 -3.57 10.09
C PHE A 51 11.36 -3.23 9.90
N ASN A 52 11.84 -2.34 10.76
CA ASN A 52 13.23 -1.89 10.77
C ASN A 52 13.86 -2.20 12.13
N PRO A 53 15.17 -2.46 12.19
CA PRO A 53 15.91 -2.48 13.44
C PRO A 53 15.70 -1.17 14.20
N SER A 54 15.72 -1.25 15.53
CA SER A 54 15.83 -0.04 16.35
C SER A 54 17.21 0.59 16.13
N GLU A 55 17.29 1.91 16.21
CA GLU A 55 18.59 2.59 16.22
C GLU A 55 19.40 2.15 17.45
N ASP A 56 20.71 1.96 17.28
CA ASP A 56 21.62 1.79 18.41
C ASP A 56 21.60 3.07 19.26
N LYS A 57 21.60 2.92 20.60
CA LYS A 57 21.60 4.06 21.55
C LYS A 57 22.94 4.79 21.59
#